data_AF-A0A7S1G8N3-F1
#
_entry.id   AF-A0A7S1G8N3-F1
#
_cell.length_a   1.000
_cell.length_b   1.000
_cell.length_c   1.000
_cell.angle_alpha   90.00
_cell.angle_beta   90.00
_cell.angle_gamma   90.00
#
_symmetry.space_group_name_H-M   'P 1'
#
loop_
_entity.id
_entity.type
_entity.pdbx_description
1 polymer ?
#
loop_
_entity_poly.entity_id
_entity_poly.type
_entity_poly.pdbx_seq_one_letter_code
_entity_poly.pdbx_strand_id
1 'polypeptide(L)'
;GDAVEGAWRPRRTWPQLPWGTLGASPRTLTIKLPAGAPVDAGEAGKGGGRTATLLVDGWWAYARKPHYASDIAMALVWAAACGGVREWRALPWVYPLFFSAILVHRAARDERIMRVKYGDEGYARYMAEVPWVLLPGVW
;
A
#
# COMPACT_ATOMS: atom_id res chain seq x y z
N GLY A 1 -10.32 -20.16 -29.65
CA GLY A 1 -9.07 -19.39 -29.61
C GLY A 1 -8.70 -19.14 -28.17
N ASP A 2 -7.96 -20.10 -27.63
CA ASP A 2 -6.98 -20.08 -26.54
C ASP A 2 -7.16 -19.08 -25.40
N ALA A 3 -7.58 -19.63 -24.25
CA ALA A 3 -7.59 -18.96 -22.98
C ALA A 3 -6.14 -18.77 -22.48
N VAL A 4 -5.72 -17.50 -22.39
CA VAL A 4 -4.54 -17.11 -21.65
C VAL A 4 -4.82 -17.31 -20.15
N GLU A 5 -4.08 -18.21 -19.50
CA GLU A 5 -4.08 -18.39 -18.04
C GLU A 5 -3.79 -17.04 -17.37
N GLY A 6 -4.81 -16.47 -16.69
CA GLY A 6 -4.71 -15.18 -16.01
C GLY A 6 -5.75 -14.12 -16.43
N ALA A 7 -6.54 -14.36 -17.47
CA ALA A 7 -7.59 -13.41 -17.86
C ALA A 7 -8.72 -13.36 -16.82
N TRP A 8 -8.78 -12.27 -16.06
CA TRP A 8 -9.85 -11.96 -15.10
C TRP A 8 -11.22 -12.09 -15.77
N ARG A 9 -12.11 -12.90 -15.19
CA ARG A 9 -13.52 -13.02 -15.61
C ARG A 9 -14.43 -12.42 -14.54
N PRO A 10 -15.25 -11.40 -14.87
CA PRO A 10 -16.23 -10.90 -13.92
C PRO A 10 -17.22 -12.01 -13.56
N ARG A 11 -17.30 -12.38 -12.28
CA ARG A 11 -18.35 -13.26 -11.76
C ARG A 11 -19.41 -12.41 -11.08
N ARG A 12 -20.68 -12.60 -11.47
CA ARG A 12 -21.84 -12.02 -10.78
C ARG A 12 -22.11 -12.80 -9.48
N THR A 13 -21.25 -12.61 -8.49
CA THR A 13 -21.49 -13.09 -7.12
C THR A 13 -21.93 -11.90 -6.27
N TRP A 14 -23.17 -11.93 -5.80
CA TRP A 14 -23.66 -10.95 -4.83
C TRP A 14 -23.00 -11.22 -3.46
N PRO A 15 -22.58 -10.18 -2.69
CA PRO A 15 -22.58 -8.76 -3.03
C PRO A 15 -21.33 -8.33 -3.83
N GLN A 16 -21.53 -7.59 -4.93
CA GLN A 16 -20.44 -6.89 -5.63
C GLN A 16 -20.29 -5.49 -5.06
N LEU A 17 -19.15 -5.21 -4.44
CA LEU A 17 -18.82 -3.88 -3.93
C LEU A 17 -18.35 -2.99 -5.10
N PRO A 18 -18.83 -1.74 -5.20
CA PRO A 18 -18.55 -0.86 -6.35
C PRO A 18 -17.08 -0.40 -6.45
N TRP A 19 -16.26 -0.71 -5.45
CA TRP A 19 -14.81 -0.44 -5.40
C TRP A 19 -13.94 -1.68 -5.69
N GLY A 20 -14.53 -2.79 -6.14
CA GLY A 20 -13.81 -4.05 -6.36
C GLY A 20 -12.92 -4.09 -7.60
N THR A 21 -13.17 -3.22 -8.59
CA THR A 21 -12.42 -3.18 -9.86
C THR A 21 -12.02 -1.76 -10.18
N LEU A 22 -10.74 -1.55 -10.47
CA LEU A 22 -10.28 -0.29 -11.08
C LEU A 22 -10.88 -0.17 -12.49
N GLY A 23 -11.05 1.06 -12.99
CA GLY A 23 -11.60 1.32 -14.32
C GLY A 23 -10.80 0.64 -15.44
N ALA A 24 -11.29 0.73 -16.68
CA ALA A 24 -10.76 0.02 -17.86
C ALA A 24 -9.23 0.17 -18.12
N SER A 25 -8.55 1.10 -17.45
CA SER A 25 -7.10 1.27 -17.45
C SER A 25 -6.60 1.87 -16.12
N PRO A 26 -6.23 1.04 -15.11
CA PRO A 26 -5.66 1.56 -13.87
C PRO A 26 -4.31 2.23 -14.11
N ARG A 27 -4.07 3.36 -13.43
CA ARG A 27 -2.77 4.05 -13.49
C ARG A 27 -1.69 3.20 -12.81
N THR A 28 -0.69 2.77 -13.57
CA THR A 28 0.44 1.98 -13.07
C THR A 28 1.76 2.62 -13.49
N LEU A 29 2.80 2.40 -12.69
CA LEU A 29 4.15 2.88 -12.91
C LEU A 29 5.07 1.67 -13.11
N THR A 30 5.67 1.54 -14.29
CA THR A 30 6.67 0.50 -14.55
C THR A 30 8.08 1.03 -14.28
N ILE A 31 8.80 0.36 -13.37
CA ILE A 31 10.16 0.67 -12.96
C ILE A 31 11.11 -0.40 -13.51
N LYS A 32 12.26 0.02 -14.03
CA LYS A 32 13.37 -0.90 -14.34
C LYS A 32 14.12 -1.25 -13.06
N LEU A 33 14.26 -2.54 -12.78
CA LEU A 33 14.92 -3.03 -11.58
C LEU A 33 16.45 -3.03 -11.74
N PRO A 34 17.21 -2.74 -10.67
CA PRO A 34 18.66 -2.89 -10.68
C PRO A 34 19.06 -4.37 -10.82
N ALA A 35 20.27 -4.64 -11.34
CA ALA A 35 20.75 -5.99 -11.59
C ALA A 35 20.73 -6.88 -10.32
N GLY A 36 21.03 -6.28 -9.15
CA GLY A 36 21.01 -6.95 -7.85
C GLY A 36 19.67 -6.96 -7.11
N ALA A 37 18.57 -6.56 -7.75
CA ALA A 37 17.26 -6.58 -7.11
C ALA A 37 16.86 -8.00 -6.66
N PRO A 38 16.08 -8.16 -5.57
CA PRO A 38 15.54 -9.46 -5.17
C PRO A 38 14.82 -10.17 -6.32
N VAL A 39 14.91 -11.51 -6.38
CA VAL A 39 14.34 -12.30 -7.50
C VAL A 39 12.82 -12.16 -7.62
N ASP A 40 12.15 -11.91 -6.51
CA ASP A 40 10.70 -11.68 -6.38
C ASP A 40 10.27 -10.24 -6.74
N ALA A 41 11.19 -9.37 -7.14
CA ALA A 41 10.90 -7.95 -7.29
C ALA A 41 10.14 -7.56 -8.54
N GLY A 42 10.14 -8.41 -9.56
CA GLY A 42 9.45 -8.12 -10.81
C GLY A 42 9.70 -9.18 -11.85
N GLU A 43 9.20 -8.90 -13.05
CA GLU A 43 9.11 -9.85 -14.15
C GLU A 43 10.11 -9.49 -15.26
N ALA A 44 10.28 -10.38 -16.24
CA ALA A 44 11.15 -10.13 -17.38
C ALA A 44 10.58 -9.01 -18.28
N GLY A 45 11.37 -7.99 -18.56
CA GLY A 45 10.99 -6.87 -19.44
C GLY A 45 11.27 -7.15 -20.92
N LYS A 46 10.51 -6.50 -21.82
CA LYS A 46 10.57 -6.67 -23.29
C LYS A 46 11.86 -6.18 -24.00
N GLY A 47 12.98 -6.00 -23.28
CA GLY A 47 14.22 -5.45 -23.85
C GLY A 47 15.51 -5.91 -23.17
N GLY A 48 15.45 -7.03 -22.43
CA GLY A 48 16.55 -7.47 -21.57
C GLY A 48 16.55 -6.72 -20.24
N GLY A 49 16.55 -7.46 -19.14
CA GLY A 49 16.42 -6.93 -17.77
C GLY A 49 15.05 -7.19 -17.13
N ARG A 50 14.90 -6.83 -15.84
CA ARG A 50 13.67 -7.04 -15.06
C ARG A 50 12.96 -5.73 -14.78
N THR A 51 11.63 -5.77 -14.71
CA THR A 51 10.78 -4.61 -14.46
C THR A 51 9.73 -4.92 -13.40
N ALA A 52 9.44 -3.95 -12.55
CA ALA A 52 8.36 -4.01 -11.57
C ALA A 52 7.26 -3.02 -11.94
N THR A 53 6.00 -3.46 -11.87
CA THR A 53 4.83 -2.59 -12.10
C THR A 53 4.19 -2.26 -10.76
N LEU A 54 4.18 -0.99 -10.40
CA LEU A 54 3.56 -0.47 -9.18
C LEU A 54 2.20 0.15 -9.50
N LEU A 55 1.22 -0.11 -8.65
CA LEU A 55 -0.10 0.53 -8.73
C LEU A 55 -0.03 1.93 -8.11
N VAL A 56 -0.45 2.94 -8.87
CA VAL A 56 -0.50 4.36 -8.46
C VAL A 56 -1.90 4.94 -8.65
N ASP A 57 -2.92 4.09 -8.52
CA ASP A 57 -4.33 4.41 -8.73
C ASP A 57 -5.19 4.02 -7.51
N GLY A 58 -6.42 4.52 -7.45
CA GLY A 58 -7.34 4.33 -6.35
C GLY A 58 -6.76 4.87 -5.03
N TRP A 59 -6.89 4.10 -3.95
CA TRP A 59 -6.35 4.47 -2.64
C TRP A 59 -4.82 4.65 -2.64
N TRP A 60 -4.11 3.93 -3.52
CA TRP A 60 -2.66 4.03 -3.63
C TRP A 60 -2.19 5.27 -4.39
N ALA A 61 -3.08 6.01 -5.04
CA ALA A 61 -2.77 7.33 -5.58
C ALA A 61 -2.62 8.38 -4.46
N TYR A 62 -3.34 8.20 -3.35
CA TYR A 62 -3.37 9.17 -2.25
C TYR A 62 -2.32 8.87 -1.16
N ALA A 63 -2.04 7.60 -0.89
CA ALA A 63 -1.07 7.19 0.11
C ALA A 63 -0.33 5.91 -0.31
N ARG A 64 0.96 5.81 0.01
CA ARG A 64 1.77 4.60 -0.23
C ARG A 64 1.39 3.43 0.67
N LYS A 65 0.64 3.66 1.77
CA LYS A 65 0.18 2.64 2.74
C LYS A 65 -1.20 3.02 3.35
N PRO A 66 -2.28 3.11 2.55
CA PRO A 66 -3.61 3.49 3.03
C PRO A 66 -4.20 2.47 4.02
N HIS A 67 -3.79 1.21 3.92
CA HIS A 67 -4.17 0.15 4.87
C HIS A 67 -3.71 0.45 6.30
N TYR A 68 -2.55 1.09 6.50
CA TYR A 68 -2.11 1.47 7.85
C TYR A 68 -2.99 2.57 8.44
N ALA A 69 -3.51 3.49 7.62
CA ALA A 69 -4.45 4.50 8.08
C ALA A 69 -5.76 3.84 8.54
N SER A 70 -6.26 2.84 7.80
CA SER A 70 -7.43 2.04 8.21
C SER A 70 -7.18 1.29 9.51
N ASP A 71 -6.01 0.68 9.68
CA ASP A 71 -5.66 -0.06 10.89
C ASP A 71 -5.61 0.86 12.13
N ILE A 72 -5.08 2.07 12.00
CA ILE A 72 -5.08 3.09 13.06
C ILE A 72 -6.50 3.57 13.36
N ALA A 73 -7.30 3.86 12.33
CA ALA A 73 -8.69 4.28 12.50
C ALA A 73 -9.52 3.20 13.24
N MET A 74 -9.32 1.94 12.89
CA MET A 74 -9.95 0.81 13.58
C MET A 74 -9.52 0.74 15.05
N ALA A 75 -8.23 0.86 15.35
CA ALA A 75 -7.72 0.86 16.71
C ALA A 75 -8.32 2.01 17.55
N LEU A 76 -8.50 3.19 16.95
CA LEU A 76 -9.14 4.34 17.59
C LEU A 76 -10.63 4.10 17.84
N VAL A 77 -11.36 3.51 16.89
CA VAL A 77 -12.78 3.17 17.05
C VAL A 77 -12.96 2.17 18.19
N TRP A 78 -12.09 1.17 18.30
CA TRP A 78 -12.13 0.19 19.40
C TRP A 78 -11.87 0.85 20.75
N ALA A 79 -10.86 1.72 20.83
CA ALA A 79 -10.59 2.47 22.06
C ALA A 79 -11.77 3.38 22.44
N ALA A 80 -12.39 4.02 21.45
CA ALA A 80 -13.56 4.88 21.65
C ALA A 80 -14.81 4.08 22.08
N ALA A 81 -14.96 2.84 21.62
CA ALA A 81 -16.07 1.96 22.00
C ALA A 81 -16.02 1.56 23.49
N CYS A 82 -14.84 1.54 24.12
CA CYS A 82 -14.69 1.39 25.58
C CYS A 82 -15.14 2.66 26.37
N GLY A 83 -15.43 3.75 25.66
CA GLY A 83 -15.96 5.03 26.11
C GLY A 83 -14.93 6.00 26.72
N GLY A 84 -15.39 7.22 27.07
CA GLY A 84 -14.56 8.42 27.30
C GLY A 84 -13.51 8.39 28.43
N VAL A 85 -12.60 9.35 28.40
CA VAL A 85 -11.32 9.42 29.17
C VAL A 85 -11.41 9.73 30.68
N ARG A 86 -12.54 9.51 31.36
CA ARG A 86 -12.62 9.76 32.82
C ARG A 86 -12.11 8.55 33.64
N GLU A 87 -11.18 8.83 34.56
CA GLU A 87 -10.38 7.90 35.38
C GLU A 87 -9.75 6.71 34.62
N TRP A 88 -9.65 5.51 35.24
CA TRP A 88 -8.91 4.27 34.87
C TRP A 88 -9.10 3.72 33.42
N ARG A 89 -9.67 4.51 32.52
CA ARG A 89 -9.98 4.28 31.10
C ARG A 89 -8.88 4.74 30.14
N ALA A 90 -7.65 4.97 30.61
CA ALA A 90 -6.50 5.23 29.75
C ALA A 90 -5.96 3.97 29.06
N LEU A 91 -6.21 2.77 29.64
CA LEU A 91 -5.75 1.48 29.09
C LEU A 91 -6.16 1.24 27.63
N PRO A 92 -7.42 1.46 27.22
CA PRO A 92 -7.83 1.35 25.82
C PRO A 92 -7.07 2.27 24.86
N TRP A 93 -6.55 3.40 25.34
CA TRP A 93 -5.81 4.39 24.52
C TRP A 93 -4.31 4.08 24.40
N VAL A 94 -3.76 3.24 25.28
CA VAL A 94 -2.39 2.74 25.14
C VAL A 94 -2.26 1.90 23.87
N TYR A 95 -3.27 1.09 23.55
CA TYR A 95 -3.27 0.26 22.36
C TYR A 95 -3.12 1.04 21.03
N PRO A 96 -3.99 2.01 20.67
CA PRO A 96 -3.84 2.76 19.43
C PRO A 96 -2.55 3.57 19.40
N LEU A 97 -2.06 4.08 20.54
CA LEU A 97 -0.78 4.79 20.61
C LEU A 97 0.40 3.86 20.29
N PHE A 98 0.49 2.73 21.01
CA PHE A 98 1.54 1.73 20.83
C PHE A 98 1.52 1.13 19.42
N PHE A 99 0.33 0.79 18.92
CA PHE A 99 0.16 0.19 17.61
C PHE A 99 0.51 1.18 16.49
N SER A 100 0.12 2.45 16.62
CA SER A 100 0.54 3.51 15.69
C SER A 100 2.06 3.67 15.65
N ALA A 101 2.74 3.62 16.81
CA ALA A 101 4.21 3.70 16.86
C ALA A 101 4.89 2.52 16.14
N ILE A 102 4.36 1.29 16.30
CA ILE A 102 4.87 0.12 15.57
C ILE A 102 4.64 0.26 14.07
N LEU A 103 3.48 0.78 13.64
CA LEU A 103 3.19 1.01 12.23
C LEU A 103 4.11 2.07 11.61
N VAL A 104 4.43 3.15 12.34
CA VAL A 104 5.43 4.15 11.91
C VAL A 104 6.80 3.49 11.71
N HIS A 105 7.25 2.68 12.68
CA HIS A 105 8.50 1.95 12.57
C HIS A 105 8.49 0.96 11.38
N ARG A 106 7.37 0.25 11.19
CA ARG A 106 7.17 -0.66 10.06
C ARG A 106 7.22 0.07 8.73
N ALA A 107 6.57 1.23 8.62
CA ALA A 107 6.57 2.05 7.41
C ALA A 107 7.98 2.51 7.04
N ALA A 108 8.78 2.92 8.02
CA ALA A 108 10.18 3.34 7.82
C ALA A 108 11.07 2.16 7.39
N ARG A 109 10.88 0.98 7.99
CA ARG A 109 11.60 -0.24 7.56
C ARG A 109 11.23 -0.62 6.13
N ASP A 110 9.95 -0.59 5.80
CA ASP A 110 9.46 -0.93 4.47
C ASP A 110 9.99 0.05 3.41
N GLU A 111 10.11 1.33 3.72
CA GLU A 111 10.69 2.32 2.82
C GLU A 111 12.16 2.00 2.48
N ARG A 112 12.95 1.57 3.47
CA ARG A 112 14.34 1.11 3.22
C ARG A 112 14.38 -0.11 2.32
N ILE A 113 13.49 -1.08 2.55
CA ILE A 113 13.40 -2.30 1.73
C ILE A 113 12.97 -1.94 0.30
N MET A 114 12.00 -1.04 0.13
CA MET A 114 11.54 -0.61 -1.20
C MET A 114 12.60 0.15 -1.99
N ARG A 115 13.42 0.99 -1.34
CA ARG A 115 14.56 1.65 -1.99
C ARG A 115 15.57 0.65 -2.53
N VAL A 116 15.93 -0.36 -1.74
CA VAL A 116 16.82 -1.44 -2.19
C VAL A 116 16.18 -2.27 -3.30
N LYS A 117 14.86 -2.54 -3.21
CA LYS A 117 14.13 -3.37 -4.16
C LYS A 117 13.98 -2.71 -5.53
N TYR A 118 13.63 -1.42 -5.58
CA TYR A 118 13.33 -0.71 -6.82
C TYR A 118 14.48 0.19 -7.31
N GLY A 119 15.56 0.30 -6.54
CA GLY A 119 16.64 1.25 -6.77
C GLY A 119 16.24 2.69 -6.41
N ASP A 120 17.24 3.53 -6.16
CA ASP A 120 17.01 4.91 -5.71
C ASP A 120 16.25 5.75 -6.75
N GLU A 121 16.63 5.64 -8.03
CA GLU A 121 15.97 6.37 -9.12
C GLU A 121 14.54 5.87 -9.36
N GLY A 122 14.34 4.55 -9.35
CA GLY A 122 13.03 3.94 -9.55
C GLY A 122 12.07 4.29 -8.42
N TYR A 123 12.55 4.24 -7.18
CA TYR A 123 11.77 4.60 -6.00
C TYR A 123 11.50 6.11 -5.92
N ALA A 124 12.45 6.96 -6.32
CA ALA A 124 12.25 8.42 -6.39
C ALA A 124 11.11 8.80 -7.34
N ARG A 125 11.02 8.14 -8.50
CA ARG A 125 9.89 8.32 -9.43
C ARG A 125 8.56 7.90 -8.81
N TYR A 126 8.54 6.80 -8.06
CA TYR A 126 7.34 6.37 -7.36
C TYR A 126 6.93 7.36 -6.26
N MET A 127 7.88 7.90 -5.49
CA MET A 127 7.61 8.92 -4.48
C MET A 127 7.11 10.24 -5.10
N ALA A 128 7.53 10.58 -6.32
CA ALA A 128 7.03 11.77 -7.01
C ALA A 128 5.54 11.64 -7.40
N GLU A 129 5.10 10.44 -7.78
CA GLU A 129 3.69 10.16 -8.09
C GLU A 129 2.81 10.05 -6.84
N VAL A 130 3.34 9.46 -5.77
CA VAL A 130 2.61 9.22 -4.51
C VAL A 130 3.47 9.73 -3.35
N PRO A 131 3.42 11.04 -3.01
CA PRO A 131 4.33 11.64 -2.04
C PRO A 131 4.04 11.26 -0.59
N TRP A 132 2.78 10.91 -0.27
CA TRP A 132 2.33 10.63 1.09
C TRP A 132 2.44 9.15 1.45
N VAL A 133 2.87 8.84 2.67
CA VAL A 133 2.98 7.48 3.21
C VAL A 133 1.63 7.00 3.74
N LEU A 134 1.01 7.79 4.60
CA LEU A 134 -0.11 7.39 5.45
C LEU A 134 -1.32 8.30 5.27
N LEU A 135 -1.14 9.61 5.43
CA LEU A 135 -2.19 10.61 5.40
C LEU A 135 -1.80 11.78 4.48
N PRO A 136 -2.59 12.06 3.44
CA PRO A 136 -2.34 13.19 2.55
C PRO A 136 -2.21 14.50 3.33
N GLY A 137 -1.10 15.22 3.16
CA GLY A 137 -0.86 16.53 3.78
C GLY A 137 -0.11 16.49 5.12
N VAL A 138 0.06 15.32 5.74
CA VAL A 138 0.78 15.18 7.02
C VAL A 138 2.03 14.33 6.84
N TRP A 139 1.83 13.11 6.32
CA TRP A 139 2.90 12.14 6.15
C TRP A 139 2.59 11.15 5.05
#